data_AF-A0A955VRU7-F1
#
_entry.id   AF-A0A955VRU7-F1
#
_cell.length_a   1.000
_cell.length_b   1.000
_cell.length_c   1.000
_cell.angle_alpha   90.00
_cell.angle_beta   90.00
_cell.angle_gamma   90.00
#
_symmetry.space_group_name_H-M   'P 1'
#
loop_
_entity.id
_entity.type
_entity.pdbx_description
1 polymer ?
#
loop_
_entity_poly.entity_id
_entity_poly.type
_entity_poly.pdbx_seq_one_letter_code
_entity_poly.pdbx_strand_id
1 'polypeptide(L)'
;CDMATDGGVGYTMLRIEDAEALGDQQAAYQAACEAVGLEVIVPRTRSHFDAITAYNDGVPPAMVGVYPVADGAAGLGSWRGRCQGQPCDFWIADEACGGSNGDNTVDSALILQAGPTPDCPRGVYDDAGLSVVAAGAVICSTNDAAPQPRSCREASENGWFINTPETGGITGTYRLDADVSGPMEPYRAWCDQHTAGGGWTLALRAQGRDSALAFDSPLWVDDALLNPEAGGFDGPEAKLASFLTVPFQEYMIFMDTADNRGLGFFTMESPADSLVSVFRGPGAPSAESREDWLALAPGGRTQPFCNARGLNIVQGDSAVRVGMLGNNENDCSSADSFVGIGGRPVVSCQNDLALSTGVAGAPVCDGGPNLPGFARLFIR
;
A
#
# COMPACT_ATOMS: atom_id res chain seq x y z
N CYS A 1 16.36 -5.68 -25.25
CA CYS A 1 15.07 -5.83 -24.55
C CYS A 1 15.22 -6.92 -23.51
N ASP A 2 14.89 -6.60 -22.27
CA ASP A 2 14.71 -7.56 -21.19
C ASP A 2 13.23 -7.89 -21.10
N MET A 3 12.89 -9.18 -21.12
CA MET A 3 11.52 -9.70 -21.15
C MET A 3 11.28 -10.69 -20.01
N ALA A 4 12.21 -10.79 -19.05
CA ALA A 4 12.16 -11.77 -17.97
C ALA A 4 11.99 -11.10 -16.60
N THR A 5 12.59 -9.92 -16.45
CA THR A 5 12.53 -9.13 -15.23
C THR A 5 11.10 -8.69 -14.91
N ASP A 6 10.82 -8.54 -13.62
CA ASP A 6 9.51 -8.13 -13.11
C ASP A 6 8.34 -8.92 -13.71
N GLY A 7 8.43 -10.25 -13.71
CA GLY A 7 7.32 -11.09 -14.18
C GLY A 7 7.09 -11.02 -15.69
N GLY A 8 8.08 -10.55 -16.46
CA GLY A 8 8.02 -10.44 -17.91
C GLY A 8 7.64 -9.07 -18.45
N VAL A 9 7.73 -8.03 -17.62
CA VAL A 9 7.63 -6.64 -18.06
C VAL A 9 8.76 -6.37 -19.07
N GLY A 10 8.38 -5.94 -20.28
CA GLY A 10 9.31 -5.72 -21.37
C GLY A 10 10.06 -4.40 -21.22
N TYR A 11 11.33 -4.44 -20.81
CA TYR A 11 12.21 -3.27 -20.72
C TYR A 11 13.06 -3.11 -21.98
N THR A 12 12.98 -1.94 -22.62
CA THR A 12 13.88 -1.57 -23.71
C THR A 12 15.05 -0.79 -23.16
N MET A 13 16.27 -1.31 -23.32
CA MET A 13 17.50 -0.69 -22.84
C MET A 13 18.53 -0.64 -23.97
N LEU A 14 19.23 0.48 -24.07
CA LEU A 14 20.36 0.70 -24.97
C LEU A 14 21.53 1.28 -24.17
N ARG A 15 22.66 0.58 -24.17
CA ARG A 15 23.91 1.11 -23.64
C ARG A 15 24.65 1.91 -24.72
N ILE A 16 25.01 3.15 -24.41
CA ILE A 16 25.88 3.98 -25.22
C ILE A 16 27.22 4.10 -24.50
N GLU A 17 28.28 3.59 -25.14
CA GLU A 17 29.67 3.66 -24.66
C GLU A 17 30.46 4.62 -25.55
N ASP A 18 30.62 5.86 -25.10
CA ASP A 18 31.44 6.85 -25.79
C ASP A 18 32.09 7.78 -24.76
N ALA A 19 33.22 7.33 -24.19
CA ALA A 19 33.88 8.05 -23.11
C ALA A 19 34.37 9.45 -23.53
N GLU A 20 34.70 9.67 -24.81
CA GLU A 20 35.12 10.98 -25.31
C GLU A 20 33.94 11.93 -25.47
N ALA A 21 32.80 11.45 -26.01
CA ALA A 21 31.62 12.29 -26.21
C ALA A 21 30.83 12.54 -24.91
N LEU A 22 30.79 11.57 -24.00
CA LEU A 22 30.07 11.68 -22.74
C LEU A 22 30.79 12.58 -21.74
N GLY A 23 32.13 12.54 -21.69
CA GLY A 23 32.91 13.28 -20.71
C GLY A 23 32.40 13.04 -19.28
N ASP A 24 32.34 14.11 -18.48
CA ASP A 24 31.88 14.06 -17.10
C ASP A 24 30.58 14.82 -16.84
N GLN A 25 30.00 15.54 -17.82
CA GLN A 25 28.82 16.38 -17.58
C GLN A 25 27.52 15.60 -17.80
N GLN A 26 26.60 15.59 -16.82
CA GLN A 26 25.28 14.94 -16.94
C GLN A 26 24.51 15.32 -18.24
N ALA A 27 24.64 16.57 -18.69
CA ALA A 27 23.97 17.04 -19.91
C ALA A 27 24.38 16.25 -21.17
N ALA A 28 25.63 15.77 -21.25
CA ALA A 28 26.09 14.96 -22.37
C ALA A 28 25.47 13.55 -22.36
N TYR A 29 25.25 12.99 -21.17
CA TYR A 29 24.59 11.68 -20.97
C TYR A 29 23.12 11.76 -21.39
N GLN A 30 22.43 12.83 -20.98
CA GLN A 30 21.05 13.11 -21.39
C GLN A 30 20.97 13.29 -22.92
N ALA A 31 21.81 14.15 -23.49
CA ALA A 31 21.84 14.41 -24.93
C ALA A 31 22.15 13.14 -25.76
N ALA A 32 23.00 12.24 -25.26
CA ALA A 32 23.29 10.98 -25.92
C ALA A 32 22.05 10.08 -26.03
N CYS A 33 21.23 10.00 -24.97
CA CYS A 33 19.96 9.28 -25.03
C CYS A 33 18.94 9.97 -25.93
N GLU A 34 18.83 11.31 -25.86
CA GLU A 34 17.91 12.08 -26.69
C GLU A 34 18.23 11.94 -28.19
N ALA A 35 19.51 11.86 -28.56
CA ALA A 35 19.97 11.71 -29.94
C ALA A 35 19.48 10.41 -30.61
N VAL A 36 19.13 9.40 -29.81
CA VAL A 36 18.56 8.12 -30.26
C VAL A 36 17.06 7.99 -29.93
N GLY A 37 16.42 9.07 -29.47
CA GLY A 37 14.99 9.11 -29.15
C GLY A 37 14.63 8.37 -27.86
N LEU A 38 15.58 8.25 -26.91
CA LEU A 38 15.40 7.58 -25.62
C LEU A 38 15.69 8.56 -24.47
N GLU A 39 15.37 8.16 -23.25
CA GLU A 39 15.69 8.90 -22.02
C GLU A 39 16.74 8.15 -21.20
N VAL A 40 17.38 8.83 -20.24
CA VAL A 40 18.20 8.12 -19.23
C VAL A 40 17.32 7.13 -18.47
N ILE A 41 17.81 5.91 -18.27
CA ILE A 41 17.02 4.84 -17.67
C ILE A 41 16.53 5.19 -16.27
N VAL A 42 15.27 4.85 -15.98
CA VAL A 42 14.71 4.87 -14.63
C VAL A 42 14.57 3.42 -14.15
N PRO A 43 15.44 2.98 -13.22
CA PRO A 43 15.24 1.68 -12.57
C PRO A 43 13.91 1.67 -11.81
N ARG A 44 13.09 0.64 -12.06
CA ARG A 44 11.68 0.59 -11.62
C ARG A 44 11.49 -0.21 -10.34
N THR A 45 12.29 -1.24 -10.16
CA THR A 45 12.26 -2.20 -9.06
C THR A 45 13.67 -2.66 -8.75
N ARG A 46 13.83 -3.42 -7.66
CA ARG A 46 15.10 -4.09 -7.35
C ARG A 46 15.56 -5.02 -8.45
N SER A 47 14.64 -5.84 -8.98
CA SER A 47 14.98 -6.80 -10.02
C SER A 47 15.37 -6.10 -11.33
N HIS A 48 14.71 -4.99 -11.66
CA HIS A 48 15.08 -4.15 -12.80
C HIS A 48 16.45 -3.50 -12.61
N PHE A 49 16.76 -2.97 -11.44
CA PHE A 49 18.10 -2.43 -11.17
C PHE A 49 19.20 -3.49 -11.33
N ASP A 50 18.96 -4.70 -10.82
CA ASP A 50 19.90 -5.82 -10.93
C ASP A 50 20.09 -6.24 -12.40
N ALA A 51 19.01 -6.24 -13.20
CA ALA A 51 19.06 -6.50 -14.64
C ALA A 51 19.82 -5.40 -15.41
N ILE A 52 19.62 -4.12 -15.06
CA ILE A 52 20.38 -2.99 -15.63
C ILE A 52 21.87 -3.16 -15.32
N THR A 53 22.21 -3.50 -14.07
CA THR A 53 23.58 -3.70 -13.62
C THR A 53 24.23 -4.87 -14.38
N ALA A 54 23.52 -5.98 -14.54
CA ALA A 54 24.00 -7.12 -15.32
C ALA A 54 24.19 -6.77 -16.81
N TYR A 55 23.28 -5.96 -17.39
CA TYR A 55 23.39 -5.45 -18.74
C TYR A 55 24.56 -4.46 -18.92
N ASN A 56 24.93 -3.74 -17.85
CA ASN A 56 26.04 -2.79 -17.82
C ASN A 56 27.33 -3.43 -17.27
N ASP A 57 27.66 -4.63 -17.73
CA ASP A 57 28.88 -5.38 -17.37
C ASP A 57 29.10 -5.59 -15.86
N GLY A 58 28.02 -5.71 -15.09
CA GLY A 58 28.08 -5.87 -13.63
C GLY A 58 28.38 -4.58 -12.86
N VAL A 59 28.34 -3.43 -13.52
CA VAL A 59 28.55 -2.11 -12.92
C VAL A 59 27.21 -1.39 -12.80
N PRO A 60 26.85 -0.82 -11.63
CA PRO A 60 25.65 0.00 -11.52
C PRO A 60 25.65 1.16 -12.52
N PRO A 61 24.48 1.62 -13.01
CA PRO A 61 24.42 2.71 -13.97
C PRO A 61 25.00 4.00 -13.35
N ALA A 62 25.90 4.67 -14.08
CA ALA A 62 26.59 5.87 -13.60
C ALA A 62 25.64 7.06 -13.39
N MET A 63 24.49 7.06 -14.08
CA MET A 63 23.44 8.06 -14.00
C MET A 63 22.08 7.37 -14.14
N VAL A 64 21.08 7.84 -13.42
CA VAL A 64 19.69 7.36 -13.51
C VAL A 64 18.74 8.54 -13.70
N GLY A 65 17.62 8.35 -14.40
CA GLY A 65 16.61 9.38 -14.69
C GLY A 65 15.75 9.76 -13.47
N VAL A 66 16.36 9.93 -12.29
CA VAL A 66 15.70 10.25 -11.03
C VAL A 66 16.12 11.66 -10.59
N TYR A 67 15.15 12.51 -10.32
CA TYR A 67 15.32 13.96 -10.12
C TYR A 67 14.67 14.42 -8.80
N PRO A 68 15.15 15.51 -8.18
CA PRO A 68 14.56 16.00 -6.95
C PRO A 68 13.21 16.68 -7.24
N VAL A 69 12.25 16.54 -6.32
CA VAL A 69 10.92 17.16 -6.49
C VAL A 69 10.92 18.68 -6.24
N ALA A 70 11.94 19.17 -5.53
CA ALA A 70 12.17 20.57 -5.21
C ALA A 70 13.65 20.79 -4.86
N ASP A 71 14.11 22.03 -4.95
CA ASP A 71 15.42 22.43 -4.46
C ASP A 71 15.51 22.17 -2.94
N GLY A 72 16.65 21.62 -2.49
CA GLY A 72 16.88 21.20 -1.11
C GLY A 72 16.43 19.78 -0.75
N ALA A 73 16.11 18.92 -1.73
CA ALA A 73 15.57 17.59 -1.49
C ALA A 73 16.49 16.72 -0.60
N ALA A 74 15.93 16.19 0.49
CA ALA A 74 16.63 15.29 1.40
C ALA A 74 15.87 13.98 1.57
N GLY A 75 16.62 12.88 1.58
CA GLY A 75 16.10 11.52 1.63
C GLY A 75 15.41 11.12 0.32
N LEU A 76 15.45 9.82 0.00
CA LEU A 76 14.90 9.28 -1.25
C LEU A 76 13.41 9.59 -1.48
N GLY A 77 12.63 9.84 -0.42
CA GLY A 77 11.22 10.24 -0.52
C GLY A 77 10.97 11.61 -1.15
N SER A 78 12.01 12.44 -1.31
CA SER A 78 11.94 13.76 -1.96
C SER A 78 12.40 13.72 -3.43
N TRP A 79 12.41 12.53 -4.04
CA TRP A 79 12.89 12.31 -5.41
C TRP A 79 11.80 11.65 -6.26
N ARG A 80 11.94 11.74 -7.58
CA ARG A 80 11.00 11.13 -8.53
C ARG A 80 11.68 10.73 -9.83
N GLY A 81 11.30 9.57 -10.37
CA GLY A 81 11.70 9.18 -11.72
C GLY A 81 11.03 10.07 -12.77
N ARG A 82 11.69 10.23 -13.92
CA ARG A 82 11.13 10.87 -15.11
C ARG A 82 11.04 9.83 -16.23
N CYS A 83 9.83 9.48 -16.61
CA CYS A 83 9.52 8.47 -17.61
C CYS A 83 8.63 9.10 -18.69
N GLN A 84 9.12 9.19 -19.93
CA GLN A 84 8.43 9.83 -21.05
C GLN A 84 8.02 11.27 -20.74
N GLY A 85 8.92 12.01 -20.09
CA GLY A 85 8.67 13.36 -19.58
C GLY A 85 7.65 13.45 -18.44
N GLN A 86 7.08 12.33 -17.99
CA GLN A 86 6.12 12.28 -16.89
C GLN A 86 6.76 11.76 -15.60
N PRO A 87 6.31 12.26 -14.44
CA PRO A 87 6.80 11.74 -13.18
C PRO A 87 6.39 10.29 -12.92
N CYS A 88 7.31 9.44 -12.49
CA CYS A 88 7.09 8.01 -12.33
C CYS A 88 7.82 7.44 -11.10
N ASP A 89 7.36 6.28 -10.62
CA ASP A 89 7.97 5.58 -9.48
C ASP A 89 9.38 5.06 -9.84
N PHE A 90 10.26 4.87 -8.87
CA PHE A 90 11.62 4.39 -9.11
C PHE A 90 12.15 3.57 -7.92
N TRP A 91 13.24 2.86 -8.15
CA TRP A 91 13.97 2.11 -7.12
C TRP A 91 15.47 2.13 -7.39
N ILE A 92 16.30 2.55 -6.45
CA ILE A 92 17.78 2.59 -6.61
C ILE A 92 18.56 1.96 -5.45
N ALA A 93 17.93 1.80 -4.28
CA ALA A 93 18.56 1.31 -3.07
C ALA A 93 17.51 0.95 -2.02
N ASP A 94 17.75 -0.11 -1.24
CA ASP A 94 16.83 -0.54 -0.18
C ASP A 94 16.69 0.54 0.91
N GLU A 95 17.80 1.13 1.40
CA GLU A 95 17.85 2.26 2.36
C GLU A 95 19.23 2.93 2.41
N ALA A 96 19.33 4.13 3.00
CA ALA A 96 20.56 4.84 3.46
C ALA A 96 21.70 5.05 2.43
N CYS A 97 21.49 4.64 1.19
CA CYS A 97 22.50 4.58 0.14
C CYS A 97 22.19 5.51 -1.03
N GLY A 98 21.27 6.46 -0.85
CA GLY A 98 21.07 7.52 -1.83
C GLY A 98 20.21 8.68 -1.32
N GLY A 99 20.19 9.78 -2.08
CA GLY A 99 19.33 10.94 -1.83
C GLY A 99 19.68 11.75 -0.59
N SER A 100 20.87 11.57 -0.02
CA SER A 100 21.36 12.36 1.11
C SER A 100 22.42 13.37 0.64
N ASN A 101 21.94 14.52 0.17
CA ASN A 101 22.63 15.82 0.24
C ASN A 101 23.54 16.25 -0.94
N GLY A 102 22.96 16.63 -2.09
CA GLY A 102 23.64 17.43 -3.13
C GLY A 102 23.19 18.89 -3.21
N ASP A 103 23.54 19.58 -4.31
CA ASP A 103 23.35 21.04 -4.51
C ASP A 103 21.93 21.44 -4.97
N ASN A 104 21.09 20.43 -5.23
CA ASN A 104 19.63 20.43 -5.36
C ASN A 104 19.03 21.47 -6.32
N THR A 105 19.22 21.24 -7.62
CA THR A 105 18.34 21.82 -8.64
C THR A 105 17.46 20.74 -9.26
N VAL A 106 16.20 21.06 -9.58
CA VAL A 106 15.21 20.12 -10.16
C VAL A 106 15.60 19.50 -11.51
N ASP A 107 16.66 19.97 -12.13
CA ASP A 107 17.14 19.50 -13.43
C ASP A 107 18.34 18.55 -13.35
N SER A 108 18.96 18.39 -12.17
CA SER A 108 20.05 17.45 -11.94
C SER A 108 19.51 16.06 -11.61
N ALA A 109 19.99 15.03 -12.29
CA ALA A 109 19.63 13.65 -11.98
C ALA A 109 20.61 13.05 -10.96
N LEU A 110 20.18 11.96 -10.31
CA LEU A 110 21.05 11.18 -9.43
C LEU A 110 22.17 10.51 -10.23
N ILE A 111 23.39 10.64 -9.70
CA ILE A 111 24.62 10.06 -10.23
C ILE A 111 25.27 9.14 -9.20
N LEU A 112 25.96 8.12 -9.68
CA LEU A 112 26.69 7.17 -8.84
C LEU A 112 27.98 7.83 -8.33
N GLN A 113 28.04 8.13 -7.03
CA GLN A 113 29.20 8.75 -6.38
C GLN A 113 30.23 7.73 -5.91
N ALA A 114 29.76 6.58 -5.43
CA ALA A 114 30.62 5.51 -4.94
C ALA A 114 30.05 4.17 -5.38
N GLY A 115 30.95 3.26 -5.76
CA GLY A 115 30.58 1.88 -6.10
C GLY A 115 30.00 1.10 -4.92
N PRO A 116 29.52 -0.13 -5.15
CA PRO A 116 28.93 -0.98 -4.13
C PRO A 116 29.79 -1.16 -2.87
N THR A 117 29.17 -1.05 -1.70
CA THR A 117 29.76 -1.39 -0.39
C THR A 117 28.88 -2.44 0.31
N PRO A 118 29.35 -3.08 1.41
CA PRO A 118 28.49 -3.99 2.19
C PRO A 118 27.20 -3.34 2.69
N ASP A 119 27.26 -2.05 3.03
CA ASP A 119 26.09 -1.28 3.50
C ASP A 119 25.24 -0.77 2.33
N CYS A 120 25.88 -0.52 1.17
CA CYS A 120 25.26 -0.02 -0.05
C CYS A 120 25.57 -0.91 -1.25
N PRO A 121 24.96 -2.11 -1.35
CA PRO A 121 25.34 -3.12 -2.34
C PRO A 121 25.08 -2.73 -3.79
N ARG A 122 24.39 -1.61 -4.03
CA ARG A 122 24.10 -1.06 -5.37
C ARG A 122 24.73 0.29 -5.63
N GLY A 123 25.61 0.72 -4.71
CA GLY A 123 26.31 1.99 -4.78
C GLY A 123 25.60 3.12 -4.05
N VAL A 124 26.27 4.26 -4.01
CA VAL A 124 25.78 5.49 -3.39
C VAL A 124 25.40 6.48 -4.47
N TYR A 125 24.12 6.87 -4.52
CA TYR A 125 23.59 7.84 -5.49
C TYR A 125 23.26 9.18 -4.85
N ASP A 126 23.80 10.27 -5.39
CA ASP A 126 23.42 11.64 -5.01
C ASP A 126 23.44 12.59 -6.21
N ASP A 127 23.15 13.87 -5.98
CA ASP A 127 23.28 14.97 -6.93
C ASP A 127 24.30 16.03 -6.48
N ALA A 128 25.33 15.64 -5.73
CA ALA A 128 26.40 16.53 -5.28
C ALA A 128 27.30 16.93 -6.46
N GLY A 129 26.77 17.82 -7.30
CA GLY A 129 27.38 18.34 -8.52
C GLY A 129 26.92 17.64 -9.80
N LEU A 130 27.42 18.15 -10.93
CA LEU A 130 27.04 17.71 -12.28
C LEU A 130 28.03 16.70 -12.89
N SER A 131 29.06 16.30 -12.15
CA SER A 131 30.17 15.49 -12.66
C SER A 131 29.92 14.00 -12.41
N VAL A 132 29.78 13.21 -13.48
CA VAL A 132 29.61 11.76 -13.44
C VAL A 132 30.96 11.11 -13.13
N VAL A 133 31.11 10.61 -11.90
CA VAL A 133 32.38 10.08 -11.36
C VAL A 133 32.82 8.77 -12.05
N ALA A 134 31.85 7.94 -12.48
CA ALA A 134 32.07 6.70 -13.21
C ALA A 134 31.85 6.89 -14.73
N ALA A 135 32.62 7.81 -15.33
CA ALA A 135 32.44 8.16 -16.73
C ALA A 135 32.71 6.99 -17.70
N GLY A 136 31.88 6.84 -18.73
CA GLY A 136 32.17 5.92 -19.85
C GLY A 136 30.96 5.29 -20.54
N ALA A 137 29.81 5.18 -19.86
CA ALA A 137 28.59 4.67 -20.48
C ALA A 137 27.32 5.26 -19.87
N VAL A 138 26.27 5.42 -20.69
CA VAL A 138 24.90 5.71 -20.26
C VAL A 138 23.97 4.60 -20.70
N ILE A 139 23.00 4.26 -19.87
CA ILE A 139 21.91 3.35 -20.24
C ILE A 139 20.68 4.19 -20.54
N CYS A 140 20.21 4.10 -21.79
CA CYS A 140 19.03 4.77 -22.28
C CYS A 140 17.85 3.80 -22.36
N SER A 141 16.64 4.28 -22.14
CA SER A 141 15.42 3.48 -22.12
C SER A 141 14.23 4.27 -22.66
N THR A 142 13.21 3.55 -23.12
CA THR A 142 11.88 4.11 -23.44
C THR A 142 11.13 4.54 -22.18
N ASN A 143 11.51 3.99 -21.01
CA ASN A 143 10.89 4.21 -19.70
C ASN A 143 9.35 4.05 -19.72
N ASP A 144 8.81 3.25 -20.64
CA ASP A 144 7.38 3.02 -20.85
C ASP A 144 6.83 1.84 -20.06
N ALA A 145 7.73 1.00 -19.56
CA ALA A 145 7.43 -0.18 -18.78
C ALA A 145 7.43 0.10 -17.27
N ALA A 146 6.37 -0.34 -16.60
CA ALA A 146 6.29 -0.38 -15.15
C ALA A 146 5.56 -1.67 -14.73
N PRO A 147 6.09 -2.42 -13.75
CA PRO A 147 5.35 -3.53 -13.17
C PRO A 147 4.12 -3.02 -12.42
N GLN A 148 3.04 -3.78 -12.48
CA GLN A 148 1.80 -3.48 -11.80
C GLN A 148 1.33 -4.74 -11.08
N PRO A 149 1.70 -4.91 -9.79
CA PRO A 149 1.36 -6.11 -9.05
C PRO A 149 -0.13 -6.13 -8.72
N ARG A 150 -0.69 -7.32 -8.64
CA ARG A 150 -2.08 -7.50 -8.19
C ARG A 150 -2.28 -7.04 -6.75
N SER A 151 -1.28 -7.32 -5.91
CA SER A 151 -1.33 -7.11 -4.47
C SER A 151 0.03 -6.71 -3.92
N CYS A 152 0.02 -6.19 -2.70
CA CYS A 152 1.23 -5.86 -1.96
C CYS A 152 2.10 -7.07 -1.65
N ARG A 153 1.48 -8.25 -1.51
CA ARG A 153 2.17 -9.53 -1.35
C ARG A 153 2.94 -9.88 -2.61
N GLU A 154 2.30 -9.82 -3.77
CA GLU A 154 2.97 -10.06 -5.06
C GLU A 154 4.10 -9.05 -5.27
N ALA A 155 3.87 -7.78 -4.93
CA ALA A 155 4.91 -6.76 -4.99
C ALA A 155 6.12 -7.14 -4.11
N SER A 156 5.88 -7.63 -2.89
CA SER A 156 6.94 -8.03 -1.96
C SER A 156 7.69 -9.28 -2.44
N GLU A 157 6.96 -10.32 -2.85
CA GLU A 157 7.53 -11.58 -3.33
C GLU A 157 8.39 -11.38 -4.60
N ASN A 158 8.01 -10.44 -5.46
CA ASN A 158 8.75 -10.12 -6.68
C ASN A 158 9.80 -9.00 -6.50
N GLY A 159 9.93 -8.41 -5.31
CA GLY A 159 10.90 -7.34 -5.04
C GLY A 159 10.57 -6.01 -5.73
N TRP A 160 9.28 -5.74 -5.98
CA TRP A 160 8.76 -4.52 -6.60
C TRP A 160 8.57 -3.44 -5.54
N PHE A 161 9.68 -2.95 -5.02
CA PHE A 161 9.69 -1.91 -3.99
C PHE A 161 9.77 -0.52 -4.64
N ILE A 162 9.00 0.44 -4.12
CA ILE A 162 9.07 1.86 -4.48
C ILE A 162 9.94 2.53 -3.42
N ASN A 163 11.00 3.25 -3.79
CA ASN A 163 11.93 3.86 -2.83
C ASN A 163 11.30 4.96 -1.95
N THR A 164 10.79 4.57 -0.79
CA THR A 164 10.92 5.30 0.49
C THR A 164 11.73 4.38 1.45
N PRO A 165 12.22 4.75 2.63
CA PRO A 165 13.21 3.94 3.35
C PRO A 165 12.54 2.75 4.09
N GLU A 166 13.04 1.51 3.92
CA GLU A 166 13.00 0.34 4.84
C GLU A 166 13.05 -1.05 4.16
N THR A 167 14.02 -1.89 4.58
CA THR A 167 14.23 -3.26 4.06
C THR A 167 13.05 -4.19 4.37
N GLY A 168 12.65 -5.03 3.41
CA GLY A 168 11.43 -5.88 3.48
C GLY A 168 10.28 -5.41 2.59
N GLY A 169 10.54 -4.39 1.78
CA GLY A 169 9.52 -3.58 1.14
C GLY A 169 9.03 -2.52 2.09
N ILE A 170 8.68 -1.37 1.54
CA ILE A 170 8.37 -0.21 2.37
C ILE A 170 6.88 -0.13 2.54
N THR A 171 6.44 0.04 3.78
CA THR A 171 5.05 0.37 4.05
C THR A 171 4.72 1.74 3.43
N GLY A 172 3.72 1.78 2.54
CA GLY A 172 3.45 2.99 1.76
C GLY A 172 2.38 2.78 0.71
N THR A 173 2.18 3.76 -0.16
CA THR A 173 1.17 3.66 -1.23
C THR A 173 1.78 3.16 -2.52
N TYR A 174 1.28 2.03 -3.02
CA TYR A 174 1.73 1.40 -4.27
C TYR A 174 0.69 1.60 -5.36
N ARG A 175 1.15 1.57 -6.61
CA ARG A 175 0.27 1.43 -7.78
C ARG A 175 0.09 -0.07 -8.04
N LEU A 176 -1.15 -0.54 -7.95
CA LEU A 176 -1.53 -1.94 -8.12
C LEU A 176 -2.51 -2.07 -9.29
N ASP A 177 -2.58 -3.27 -9.86
CA ASP A 177 -3.58 -3.65 -10.87
C ASP A 177 -4.31 -4.91 -10.42
N ALA A 178 -5.52 -4.75 -9.89
CA ALA A 178 -6.23 -5.81 -9.17
C ALA A 178 -6.66 -7.00 -10.04
N ASP A 179 -6.71 -6.85 -11.36
CA ASP A 179 -7.06 -7.93 -12.28
C ASP A 179 -5.93 -8.31 -13.26
N VAL A 180 -4.82 -7.56 -13.25
CA VAL A 180 -3.59 -7.82 -14.02
C VAL A 180 -3.90 -7.90 -15.51
N SER A 181 -3.89 -6.74 -16.17
CA SER A 181 -4.23 -6.58 -17.60
C SER A 181 -5.68 -6.94 -17.95
N GLY A 182 -6.60 -6.88 -16.98
CA GLY A 182 -8.03 -6.95 -17.22
C GLY A 182 -8.66 -5.56 -17.46
N PRO A 183 -10.00 -5.45 -17.40
CA PRO A 183 -10.69 -4.18 -17.64
C PRO A 183 -10.59 -3.17 -16.49
N MET A 184 -10.10 -3.54 -15.31
CA MET A 184 -9.96 -2.61 -14.18
C MET A 184 -8.73 -1.72 -14.37
N GLU A 185 -8.93 -0.42 -14.22
CA GLU A 185 -7.80 0.50 -14.26
C GLU A 185 -6.90 0.32 -13.04
N PRO A 186 -5.58 0.48 -13.19
CA PRO A 186 -4.64 0.45 -12.07
C PRO A 186 -4.97 1.53 -11.05
N TYR A 187 -4.82 1.23 -9.77
CA TYR A 187 -5.25 2.05 -8.64
C TYR A 187 -4.13 2.17 -7.60
N ARG A 188 -4.32 3.08 -6.64
CA ARG A 188 -3.40 3.22 -5.51
C ARG A 188 -3.95 2.50 -4.28
N ALA A 189 -3.09 1.79 -3.56
CA ALA A 189 -3.43 1.17 -2.28
C ALA A 189 -2.25 1.20 -1.32
N TRP A 190 -2.55 1.23 -0.03
CA TRP A 190 -1.55 1.13 1.01
C TRP A 190 -1.11 -0.31 1.14
N CYS A 191 0.20 -0.51 1.05
CA CYS A 191 0.86 -1.76 1.37
C CYS A 191 1.48 -1.64 2.75
N ASP A 192 1.10 -2.53 3.66
CA ASP A 192 1.85 -2.74 4.90
C ASP A 192 2.80 -3.93 4.70
N GLN A 193 4.09 -3.65 4.67
CA GLN A 193 5.15 -4.60 4.35
C GLN A 193 5.87 -5.13 5.59
N HIS A 194 5.42 -4.77 6.80
CA HIS A 194 6.10 -5.16 8.04
C HIS A 194 5.18 -5.86 9.04
N THR A 195 3.94 -5.39 9.20
CA THR A 195 3.06 -5.92 10.25
C THR A 195 2.74 -7.39 9.96
N ALA A 196 2.85 -8.26 10.97
CA ALA A 196 2.54 -9.69 10.86
C ALA A 196 3.18 -10.40 9.64
N GLY A 197 4.38 -9.98 9.21
CA GLY A 197 5.11 -10.56 8.08
C GLY A 197 4.93 -9.84 6.73
N GLY A 198 4.21 -8.71 6.67
CA GLY A 198 4.14 -7.85 5.49
C GLY A 198 3.29 -8.39 4.33
N GLY A 199 3.25 -7.68 3.20
CA GLY A 199 2.46 -8.07 2.02
C GLY A 199 0.96 -7.73 2.09
N TRP A 200 0.54 -6.91 3.06
CA TRP A 200 -0.87 -6.59 3.28
C TRP A 200 -1.35 -5.50 2.33
N THR A 201 -2.46 -5.76 1.63
CA THR A 201 -3.07 -4.82 0.69
C THR A 201 -4.31 -4.18 1.29
N LEU A 202 -4.35 -2.84 1.37
CA LEU A 202 -5.55 -2.13 1.81
C LEU A 202 -6.70 -2.39 0.83
N ALA A 203 -7.86 -2.77 1.36
CA ALA A 203 -9.07 -3.03 0.57
C ALA A 203 -10.23 -2.10 0.93
N LEU A 204 -10.37 -1.75 2.20
CA LEU A 204 -11.47 -0.91 2.67
C LEU A 204 -10.98 0.04 3.77
N ARG A 205 -11.52 1.25 3.79
CA ARG A 205 -11.41 2.20 4.90
C ARG A 205 -12.79 2.64 5.33
N ALA A 206 -13.09 2.57 6.62
CA ALA A 206 -14.41 2.86 7.16
C ALA A 206 -14.35 3.81 8.35
N GLN A 207 -15.34 4.70 8.46
CA GLN A 207 -15.41 5.74 9.47
C GLN A 207 -16.71 5.63 10.26
N GLY A 208 -16.60 5.58 11.58
CA GLY A 208 -17.74 5.27 12.45
C GLY A 208 -18.89 6.25 12.39
N ARG A 209 -18.63 7.51 12.02
CA ARG A 209 -19.65 8.57 11.90
C ARG A 209 -20.22 8.72 10.49
N ASP A 210 -19.72 7.96 9.52
CA ASP A 210 -20.27 7.87 8.18
C ASP A 210 -21.14 6.62 8.05
N SER A 211 -22.12 6.67 7.16
CA SER A 211 -23.09 5.60 6.91
C SER A 211 -22.88 4.90 5.58
N ALA A 212 -21.97 5.38 4.72
CA ALA A 212 -21.76 4.79 3.40
C ALA A 212 -21.31 3.32 3.49
N LEU A 213 -20.61 2.94 4.56
CA LEU A 213 -20.21 1.56 4.85
C LEU A 213 -20.98 0.91 6.03
N ALA A 214 -22.18 1.39 6.38
CA ALA A 214 -23.06 0.69 7.33
C ALA A 214 -23.46 -0.72 6.82
N PHE A 215 -23.93 -1.60 7.71
CA PHE A 215 -24.19 -3.02 7.38
C PHE A 215 -25.01 -3.22 6.10
N ASP A 216 -26.12 -2.49 5.96
CA ASP A 216 -27.08 -2.64 4.86
C ASP A 216 -26.64 -1.94 3.56
N SER A 217 -25.46 -1.30 3.54
CA SER A 217 -24.96 -0.63 2.34
C SER A 217 -24.79 -1.64 1.19
N PRO A 218 -25.26 -1.30 -0.04
CA PRO A 218 -25.04 -2.14 -1.21
C PRO A 218 -23.55 -2.26 -1.55
N LEU A 219 -22.70 -1.32 -1.09
CA LEU A 219 -21.25 -1.34 -1.30
C LEU A 219 -20.58 -2.59 -0.75
N TRP A 220 -21.20 -3.33 0.17
CA TRP A 220 -20.64 -4.61 0.63
C TRP A 220 -20.75 -5.73 -0.41
N VAL A 221 -21.74 -5.66 -1.30
CA VAL A 221 -22.13 -6.79 -2.16
C VAL A 221 -22.17 -6.45 -3.64
N ASP A 222 -22.12 -5.17 -4.03
CA ASP A 222 -21.99 -4.74 -5.41
C ASP A 222 -20.53 -4.60 -5.86
N ASP A 223 -20.33 -4.26 -7.13
CA ASP A 223 -19.00 -3.98 -7.71
C ASP A 223 -18.67 -2.48 -7.70
N ALA A 224 -19.49 -1.63 -7.07
CA ALA A 224 -19.23 -0.21 -7.02
C ALA A 224 -18.07 0.08 -6.05
N LEU A 225 -17.16 0.98 -6.47
CA LEU A 225 -16.07 1.47 -5.64
C LEU A 225 -16.49 2.74 -4.90
N LEU A 226 -15.84 3.00 -3.77
CA LEU A 226 -16.02 4.23 -2.99
C LEU A 226 -14.67 4.91 -2.89
N ASN A 227 -14.57 6.16 -3.36
CA ASN A 227 -13.34 6.95 -3.37
C ASN A 227 -12.10 6.14 -3.83
N PRO A 228 -12.11 5.57 -5.06
CA PRO A 228 -11.09 4.60 -5.51
C PRO A 228 -9.66 5.16 -5.56
N GLU A 229 -9.49 6.47 -5.62
CA GLU A 229 -8.18 7.15 -5.59
C GLU A 229 -7.63 7.31 -4.16
N ALA A 230 -8.44 7.08 -3.13
CA ALA A 230 -8.06 7.25 -1.73
C ALA A 230 -7.25 6.05 -1.21
N GLY A 231 -6.10 5.78 -1.83
CA GLY A 231 -5.25 4.63 -1.55
C GLY A 231 -4.34 4.72 -0.31
N GLY A 232 -4.30 5.85 0.40
CA GLY A 232 -3.39 6.03 1.54
C GLY A 232 -3.73 5.19 2.78
N PHE A 233 -2.94 5.28 3.86
CA PHE A 233 -3.33 4.70 5.15
C PHE A 233 -4.54 5.45 5.74
N ASP A 234 -4.54 6.78 5.61
CA ASP A 234 -5.56 7.70 6.11
C ASP A 234 -6.33 8.37 4.97
N GLY A 235 -7.48 8.99 5.30
CA GLY A 235 -8.33 9.72 4.36
C GLY A 235 -9.82 9.39 4.50
N PRO A 236 -10.64 9.70 3.48
CA PRO A 236 -12.08 9.42 3.51
C PRO A 236 -12.37 7.91 3.56
N GLU A 237 -13.64 7.51 3.79
CA GLU A 237 -14.05 6.12 3.55
C GLU A 237 -13.69 5.69 2.13
N ALA A 238 -13.28 4.44 1.95
CA ALA A 238 -12.90 3.92 0.66
C ALA A 238 -13.22 2.43 0.52
N LYS A 239 -13.58 2.03 -0.69
CA LYS A 239 -13.64 0.64 -1.15
C LYS A 239 -12.83 0.58 -2.43
N LEU A 240 -11.68 -0.08 -2.36
CA LEU A 240 -10.68 -0.12 -3.43
C LEU A 240 -10.88 -1.36 -4.30
N ALA A 241 -10.24 -1.37 -5.48
CA ALA A 241 -10.31 -2.49 -6.42
C ALA A 241 -9.86 -3.83 -5.80
N SER A 242 -8.91 -3.80 -4.85
CA SER A 242 -8.49 -4.96 -4.06
C SER A 242 -9.65 -5.69 -3.36
N PHE A 243 -10.72 -4.98 -2.99
CA PHE A 243 -11.89 -5.59 -2.38
C PHE A 243 -12.64 -6.54 -3.33
N LEU A 244 -12.58 -6.27 -4.64
CA LEU A 244 -13.40 -6.95 -5.64
C LEU A 244 -12.75 -8.21 -6.22
N THR A 245 -11.44 -8.18 -6.47
CA THR A 245 -10.79 -9.19 -7.33
C THR A 245 -9.53 -9.82 -6.76
N VAL A 246 -8.95 -9.29 -5.68
CA VAL A 246 -7.70 -9.81 -5.13
C VAL A 246 -7.98 -11.01 -4.22
N PRO A 247 -7.51 -12.22 -4.58
CA PRO A 247 -7.62 -13.38 -3.71
C PRO A 247 -6.71 -13.23 -2.49
N PHE A 248 -7.13 -13.79 -1.37
CA PHE A 248 -6.40 -13.70 -0.11
C PHE A 248 -6.61 -14.94 0.75
N GLN A 249 -5.66 -15.19 1.64
CA GLN A 249 -5.70 -16.28 2.62
C GLN A 249 -6.09 -15.78 4.01
N GLU A 250 -5.77 -14.52 4.30
CA GLU A 250 -6.02 -13.89 5.58
C GLU A 250 -6.31 -12.40 5.43
N TYR A 251 -6.97 -11.84 6.42
CA TYR A 251 -7.25 -10.42 6.51
C TYR A 251 -6.79 -9.84 7.84
N MET A 252 -6.48 -8.56 7.83
CA MET A 252 -6.04 -7.81 9.00
C MET A 252 -6.89 -6.57 9.16
N ILE A 253 -7.22 -6.22 10.39
CA ILE A 253 -7.93 -4.99 10.70
C ILE A 253 -7.02 -4.13 11.55
N PHE A 254 -6.84 -2.87 11.16
CA PHE A 254 -6.40 -1.82 12.05
C PHE A 254 -7.60 -0.98 12.47
N MET A 255 -7.67 -0.60 13.73
CA MET A 255 -8.69 0.34 14.21
C MET A 255 -8.11 1.29 15.25
N ASP A 256 -8.36 2.58 15.06
CA ASP A 256 -8.25 3.62 16.05
C ASP A 256 -9.64 4.14 16.44
N THR A 257 -9.79 4.64 17.65
CA THR A 257 -11.05 5.19 18.16
C THR A 257 -10.93 6.70 18.38
N ALA A 258 -12.04 7.42 18.34
CA ALA A 258 -12.08 8.90 18.37
C ALA A 258 -11.34 9.57 19.55
N ASP A 259 -11.02 8.83 20.61
CA ASP A 259 -10.25 9.30 21.77
C ASP A 259 -8.74 9.01 21.65
N ASN A 260 -8.25 8.53 20.50
CA ASN A 260 -6.86 8.15 20.22
C ASN A 260 -6.26 7.22 21.29
N ARG A 261 -7.01 6.24 21.78
CA ARG A 261 -6.61 5.34 22.87
C ARG A 261 -5.61 4.25 22.46
N GLY A 262 -5.05 4.36 21.26
CA GLY A 262 -4.15 3.39 20.64
C GLY A 262 -4.72 2.78 19.37
N LEU A 263 -3.83 2.28 18.51
CA LEU A 263 -4.15 1.55 17.30
C LEU A 263 -4.19 0.05 17.64
N GLY A 264 -5.38 -0.54 17.63
CA GLY A 264 -5.55 -1.98 17.76
C GLY A 264 -5.42 -2.68 16.41
N PHE A 265 -4.85 -3.88 16.39
CA PHE A 265 -4.86 -4.73 15.20
C PHE A 265 -4.74 -6.20 15.55
N PHE A 266 -5.27 -7.05 14.66
CA PHE A 266 -5.01 -8.48 14.65
C PHE A 266 -5.34 -9.07 13.26
N THR A 267 -4.92 -10.31 13.04
CA THR A 267 -5.05 -11.04 11.77
C THR A 267 -6.02 -12.22 11.94
N MET A 268 -6.66 -12.62 10.84
CA MET A 268 -7.67 -13.67 10.77
C MET A 268 -7.49 -14.48 9.49
N GLU A 269 -7.47 -15.81 9.58
CA GLU A 269 -7.48 -16.70 8.41
C GLU A 269 -8.89 -16.78 7.81
N SER A 270 -9.02 -16.48 6.52
CA SER A 270 -10.28 -16.64 5.78
C SER A 270 -10.02 -16.69 4.26
N PRO A 271 -9.49 -17.80 3.73
CA PRO A 271 -9.25 -17.96 2.30
C PRO A 271 -10.47 -17.65 1.44
N ALA A 272 -10.33 -16.75 0.47
CA ALA A 272 -11.39 -16.39 -0.45
C ALA A 272 -10.86 -15.80 -1.77
N ASP A 273 -11.70 -15.85 -2.81
CA ASP A 273 -11.38 -15.27 -4.11
C ASP A 273 -11.38 -13.74 -4.09
N SER A 274 -12.20 -13.12 -3.22
CA SER A 274 -12.16 -11.68 -2.90
C SER A 274 -13.05 -11.32 -1.70
N LEU A 275 -12.94 -10.10 -1.17
CA LEU A 275 -13.82 -9.66 -0.08
C LEU A 275 -15.28 -9.54 -0.53
N VAL A 276 -15.55 -9.09 -1.77
CA VAL A 276 -16.92 -9.04 -2.27
C VAL A 276 -17.54 -10.43 -2.36
N SER A 277 -16.77 -11.49 -2.68
CA SER A 277 -17.29 -12.86 -2.68
C SER A 277 -17.64 -13.32 -1.26
N VAL A 278 -16.85 -12.93 -0.26
CA VAL A 278 -17.17 -13.19 1.17
C VAL A 278 -18.50 -12.56 1.55
N PHE A 279 -18.70 -11.27 1.27
CA PHE A 279 -19.91 -10.56 1.72
C PHE A 279 -21.17 -10.85 0.89
N ARG A 280 -21.02 -11.39 -0.33
CA ARG A 280 -22.10 -12.02 -1.09
C ARG A 280 -22.49 -13.40 -0.55
N GLY A 281 -21.56 -14.05 0.15
CA GLY A 281 -21.75 -15.36 0.74
C GLY A 281 -22.48 -15.34 2.09
N PRO A 282 -22.68 -16.54 2.68
CA PRO A 282 -23.18 -16.65 4.05
C PRO A 282 -22.16 -16.08 5.05
N GLY A 283 -22.61 -15.73 6.24
CA GLY A 283 -21.72 -15.34 7.33
C GLY A 283 -20.82 -16.48 7.80
N ALA A 284 -19.62 -16.13 8.25
CA ALA A 284 -18.58 -17.06 8.70
C ALA A 284 -18.07 -16.66 10.10
N PRO A 285 -18.02 -17.60 11.06
CA PRO A 285 -17.47 -17.31 12.38
C PRO A 285 -15.94 -17.15 12.31
N SER A 286 -15.38 -16.35 13.21
CA SER A 286 -13.93 -16.23 13.39
C SER A 286 -13.43 -16.95 14.66
N ALA A 287 -12.16 -17.33 14.68
CA ALA A 287 -11.57 -18.14 15.75
C ALA A 287 -11.14 -17.30 16.97
N GLU A 288 -10.85 -16.03 16.75
CA GLU A 288 -10.26 -15.08 17.68
C GLU A 288 -11.19 -14.87 18.88
N SER A 289 -10.62 -14.55 20.03
CA SER A 289 -11.37 -14.45 21.26
C SER A 289 -12.21 -13.16 21.33
N ARG A 290 -13.10 -13.09 22.31
CA ARG A 290 -13.81 -11.84 22.63
C ARG A 290 -12.80 -10.75 22.99
N GLU A 291 -11.77 -11.13 23.72
CA GLU A 291 -10.69 -10.27 24.18
C GLU A 291 -9.93 -9.66 23.00
N ASP A 292 -9.67 -10.43 21.93
CA ASP A 292 -9.02 -9.93 20.71
C ASP A 292 -9.88 -8.87 20.01
N TRP A 293 -11.18 -9.12 19.86
CA TRP A 293 -12.12 -8.16 19.27
C TRP A 293 -12.27 -6.88 20.10
N LEU A 294 -12.19 -6.97 21.43
CA LEU A 294 -12.21 -5.79 22.30
C LEU A 294 -10.87 -5.04 22.29
N ALA A 295 -9.75 -5.76 22.14
CA ALA A 295 -8.42 -5.16 22.01
C ALA A 295 -8.27 -4.35 20.71
N LEU A 296 -9.05 -4.66 19.67
CA LEU A 296 -9.12 -3.89 18.43
C LEU A 296 -9.55 -2.43 18.68
N ALA A 297 -10.41 -2.18 19.66
CA ALA A 297 -10.91 -0.86 19.99
C ALA A 297 -10.62 -0.50 21.46
N PRO A 298 -9.37 -0.09 21.78
CA PRO A 298 -8.97 0.23 23.14
C PRO A 298 -9.91 1.22 23.82
N GLY A 299 -10.39 0.86 25.01
CA GLY A 299 -11.36 1.65 25.79
C GLY A 299 -12.82 1.41 25.42
N GLY A 300 -13.08 0.64 24.36
CA GLY A 300 -14.39 0.15 23.98
C GLY A 300 -14.89 -0.98 24.88
N ARG A 301 -16.22 -1.05 25.02
CA ARG A 301 -16.88 -2.12 25.76
C ARG A 301 -18.21 -2.45 25.11
N THR A 302 -18.36 -3.69 24.67
CA THR A 302 -19.66 -4.27 24.31
C THR A 302 -20.30 -4.92 25.55
N GLN A 303 -21.60 -5.16 25.53
CA GLN A 303 -22.27 -5.91 26.60
C GLN A 303 -21.69 -7.33 26.71
N PRO A 304 -21.65 -7.93 27.92
CA PRO A 304 -20.72 -9.02 28.27
C PRO A 304 -21.05 -10.40 27.67
N PHE A 305 -22.29 -10.63 27.25
CA PHE A 305 -22.75 -11.87 26.64
C PHE A 305 -22.93 -11.69 25.14
N CYS A 306 -23.40 -12.74 24.45
CA CYS A 306 -23.25 -12.94 23.00
C CYS A 306 -21.80 -12.76 22.50
N ASN A 307 -21.25 -13.79 21.86
CA ASN A 307 -19.89 -13.74 21.32
C ASN A 307 -19.87 -14.17 19.84
N ALA A 308 -20.99 -13.90 19.14
CA ALA A 308 -21.08 -14.12 17.70
C ALA A 308 -20.17 -13.13 16.99
N ARG A 309 -19.21 -13.63 16.24
CA ARG A 309 -18.10 -12.86 15.69
C ARG A 309 -17.59 -13.43 14.39
N GLY A 310 -17.00 -12.57 13.56
CA GLY A 310 -16.44 -12.91 12.27
C GLY A 310 -17.03 -12.05 11.16
N LEU A 311 -17.36 -12.70 10.05
CA LEU A 311 -17.75 -12.05 8.80
C LEU A 311 -19.26 -12.21 8.59
N ASN A 312 -19.93 -11.10 8.26
CA ASN A 312 -21.35 -11.02 7.92
C ASN A 312 -22.26 -11.64 8.99
N ILE A 313 -22.08 -11.21 10.24
CA ILE A 313 -22.81 -11.72 11.41
C ILE A 313 -24.11 -10.94 11.58
N VAL A 314 -25.22 -11.65 11.72
CA VAL A 314 -26.56 -11.10 11.99
C VAL A 314 -27.17 -11.86 13.16
N GLN A 315 -27.65 -11.14 14.17
CA GLN A 315 -28.26 -11.70 15.38
C GLN A 315 -29.42 -10.78 15.81
N GLY A 316 -30.65 -11.25 15.60
CA GLY A 316 -31.83 -10.41 15.76
C GLY A 316 -31.77 -9.18 14.84
N ASP A 317 -31.97 -7.99 15.41
CA ASP A 317 -31.91 -6.72 14.68
C ASP A 317 -30.47 -6.18 14.52
N SER A 318 -29.53 -6.67 15.33
CA SER A 318 -28.12 -6.29 15.25
C SER A 318 -27.35 -7.06 14.19
N ALA A 319 -26.44 -6.37 13.52
CA ALA A 319 -25.58 -6.98 12.52
C ALA A 319 -24.22 -6.29 12.44
N VAL A 320 -23.19 -7.01 11.98
CA VAL A 320 -21.86 -6.47 11.71
C VAL A 320 -21.19 -7.21 10.55
N ARG A 321 -20.57 -6.48 9.63
CA ARG A 321 -19.91 -7.08 8.45
C ARG A 321 -18.59 -7.71 8.82
N VAL A 322 -17.77 -7.04 9.61
CA VAL A 322 -16.53 -7.60 10.15
C VAL A 322 -16.46 -7.22 11.61
N GLY A 323 -16.76 -8.13 12.52
CA GLY A 323 -16.89 -7.75 13.93
C GLY A 323 -17.42 -8.80 14.85
N MET A 324 -17.71 -8.37 16.07
CA MET A 324 -18.37 -9.14 17.11
C MET A 324 -19.61 -8.40 17.61
N LEU A 325 -20.69 -9.15 17.83
CA LEU A 325 -21.91 -8.68 18.49
C LEU A 325 -21.88 -9.05 19.98
N GLY A 326 -22.45 -8.20 20.82
CA GLY A 326 -22.60 -8.37 22.25
C GLY A 326 -24.03 -8.12 22.72
N ASN A 327 -24.38 -8.73 23.85
CA ASN A 327 -25.68 -8.68 24.48
C ASN A 327 -25.58 -8.69 26.02
N ASN A 328 -26.60 -8.22 26.73
CA ASN A 328 -26.73 -8.35 28.18
C ASN A 328 -27.48 -9.63 28.59
N GLU A 329 -28.34 -10.20 27.72
CA GLU A 329 -28.87 -11.54 27.95
C GLU A 329 -27.84 -12.61 27.59
N ASN A 330 -27.87 -13.75 28.29
CA ASN A 330 -26.93 -14.87 28.09
C ASN A 330 -27.24 -15.69 26.83
N ASP A 331 -27.52 -15.01 25.72
CA ASP A 331 -27.80 -15.54 24.39
C ASP A 331 -27.53 -14.46 23.32
N CYS A 332 -27.67 -14.83 22.05
CA CYS A 332 -27.49 -13.92 20.91
C CYS A 332 -28.80 -13.56 20.21
N SER A 333 -29.97 -13.79 20.80
CA SER A 333 -31.24 -13.56 20.11
C SER A 333 -31.63 -12.07 20.00
N SER A 334 -31.07 -11.23 20.88
CA SER A 334 -31.39 -9.80 21.03
C SER A 334 -30.15 -8.93 21.19
N ALA A 335 -29.03 -9.24 20.52
CA ALA A 335 -27.81 -8.46 20.65
C ALA A 335 -28.03 -6.96 20.40
N ASP A 336 -27.47 -6.08 21.25
CA ASP A 336 -27.63 -4.62 21.11
C ASP A 336 -26.33 -3.88 20.78
N SER A 337 -25.18 -4.52 21.06
CA SER A 337 -23.86 -3.89 20.95
C SER A 337 -22.98 -4.57 19.92
N PHE A 338 -22.02 -3.84 19.35
CA PHE A 338 -21.03 -4.42 18.46
C PHE A 338 -19.67 -3.73 18.59
N VAL A 339 -18.62 -4.44 18.16
CA VAL A 339 -17.31 -3.88 17.83
C VAL A 339 -16.92 -4.37 16.44
N GLY A 340 -16.49 -3.48 15.55
CA GLY A 340 -16.09 -3.87 14.19
C GLY A 340 -16.38 -2.82 13.12
N ILE A 341 -16.55 -3.30 11.88
CA ILE A 341 -16.80 -2.54 10.65
C ILE A 341 -18.14 -2.95 10.07
N GLY A 342 -18.89 -1.99 9.54
CA GLY A 342 -20.19 -2.19 8.91
C GLY A 342 -21.23 -2.70 9.89
N GLY A 343 -21.37 -2.05 11.04
CA GLY A 343 -22.37 -2.34 12.04
C GLY A 343 -23.77 -1.80 11.69
N ARG A 344 -24.77 -2.47 12.25
CA ARG A 344 -26.14 -1.99 12.42
C ARG A 344 -26.52 -2.27 13.87
N PRO A 345 -26.40 -1.27 14.77
CA PRO A 345 -26.79 -1.43 16.16
C PRO A 345 -28.30 -1.29 16.35
N VAL A 346 -28.82 -1.83 17.46
CA VAL A 346 -30.21 -1.58 17.90
C VAL A 346 -30.34 -0.13 18.35
N VAL A 347 -31.05 0.70 17.56
CA VAL A 347 -31.14 2.15 17.75
C VAL A 347 -31.69 2.55 19.13
N SER A 348 -32.64 1.80 19.69
CA SER A 348 -33.22 2.09 21.00
C SER A 348 -32.23 1.96 22.16
N CYS A 349 -31.13 1.24 21.96
CA CYS A 349 -30.08 1.07 22.95
C CYS A 349 -28.91 2.07 22.79
N GLN A 350 -28.97 2.95 21.78
CA GLN A 350 -27.94 3.94 21.49
C GLN A 350 -28.35 5.35 21.93
N ASN A 351 -27.38 6.17 22.34
CA ASN A 351 -27.56 7.57 22.70
C ASN A 351 -27.13 8.56 21.60
N ASP A 352 -26.47 8.08 20.54
CA ASP A 352 -25.93 8.85 19.41
C ASP A 352 -26.38 8.24 18.07
N LEU A 353 -26.14 8.95 16.97
CA LEU A 353 -26.35 8.45 15.60
C LEU A 353 -25.65 7.09 15.41
N ALA A 354 -26.37 6.13 14.80
CA ALA A 354 -25.93 4.75 14.61
C ALA A 354 -24.53 4.68 13.99
N LEU A 355 -23.56 4.17 14.77
CA LEU A 355 -22.19 4.00 14.32
C LEU A 355 -22.11 2.84 13.31
N SER A 356 -21.42 3.07 12.20
CA SER A 356 -21.11 2.02 11.23
C SER A 356 -19.83 1.27 11.57
N THR A 357 -18.90 1.90 12.30
CA THR A 357 -17.55 1.39 12.57
C THR A 357 -17.07 1.84 13.95
N GLY A 358 -16.31 0.99 14.63
CA GLY A 358 -15.88 1.20 16.01
C GLY A 358 -16.71 0.35 16.97
N VAL A 359 -17.13 0.95 18.07
CA VAL A 359 -17.88 0.28 19.14
C VAL A 359 -19.22 0.98 19.32
N ALA A 360 -20.31 0.31 19.01
CA ALA A 360 -21.62 0.68 19.53
C ALA A 360 -21.84 -0.09 20.83
N GLY A 361 -21.65 0.57 21.96
CA GLY A 361 -21.57 -0.06 23.26
C GLY A 361 -22.93 -0.39 23.88
N ALA A 362 -24.04 0.14 23.34
CA ALA A 362 -25.39 0.05 23.90
C ALA A 362 -25.56 0.75 25.28
N PRO A 363 -25.18 2.03 25.43
CA PRO A 363 -25.16 2.71 26.74
C PRO A 363 -26.53 2.86 27.41
N VAL A 364 -27.64 2.73 26.66
CA VAL A 364 -29.00 2.81 27.21
C VAL A 364 -29.48 1.44 27.74
N CYS A 365 -28.83 0.35 27.35
CA CYS A 365 -29.19 -1.03 27.68
C CYS A 365 -28.06 -1.72 28.48
N ASP A 366 -27.59 -1.06 29.54
CA ASP A 366 -26.53 -1.53 30.46
C ASP A 366 -25.18 -1.86 29.80
N GLY A 367 -24.93 -1.26 28.64
CA GLY A 367 -23.72 -1.46 27.86
C GLY A 367 -22.55 -0.51 28.18
N GLY A 368 -21.61 -0.45 27.24
CA GLY A 368 -20.51 0.52 27.24
C GLY A 368 -20.86 1.81 26.50
N PRO A 369 -19.95 2.80 26.51
CA PRO A 369 -20.09 3.99 25.68
C PRO A 369 -19.95 3.66 24.19
N ASN A 370 -20.56 4.50 23.36
CA ASN A 370 -20.32 4.51 21.93
C ASN A 370 -18.96 5.16 21.63
N LEU A 371 -18.13 4.47 20.86
CA LEU A 371 -16.82 4.95 20.41
C LEU A 371 -16.74 4.81 18.89
N PRO A 372 -16.91 5.90 18.13
CA PRO A 372 -16.67 5.88 16.70
C PRO A 372 -15.24 5.44 16.41
N GLY A 373 -15.09 4.48 15.50
CA GLY A 373 -13.80 3.96 15.07
C GLY A 373 -13.43 4.46 13.68
N PHE A 374 -12.15 4.43 13.38
CA PHE A 374 -11.61 4.54 12.03
C PHE A 374 -10.89 3.24 11.73
N ALA A 375 -11.41 2.48 10.77
CA ALA A 375 -10.93 1.13 10.50
C ALA A 375 -10.33 1.01 9.11
N ARG A 376 -9.29 0.19 9.00
CA ARG A 376 -8.61 -0.16 7.75
C ARG A 376 -8.59 -1.68 7.64
N LEU A 377 -9.21 -2.22 6.59
CA LEU A 377 -9.26 -3.65 6.32
C LEU A 377 -8.25 -3.98 5.23
N PHE A 378 -7.34 -4.88 5.56
CA PHE A 378 -6.26 -5.36 4.71
C PHE A 378 -6.44 -6.85 4.38
N ILE A 379 -5.89 -7.28 3.25
CA ILE A 379 -5.91 -8.69 2.78
C ILE A 379 -4.51 -9.13 2.31
N ARG A 380 -4.19 -10.43 2.42
CA ARG A 380 -2.90 -11.03 2.02
C ARG A 380 -3.00 -12.48 1.57
#